data_AF-A0A6A1VRD1-F1
#
_entry.id   AF-A0A6A1VRD1-F1
#
_cell.length_a   1.000
_cell.length_b   1.000
_cell.length_c   1.000
_cell.angle_alpha   90.00
_cell.angle_beta   90.00
_cell.angle_gamma   90.00
#
_symmetry.space_group_name_H-M   'P 1'
#
loop_
_entity.id
_entity.type
_entity.pdbx_description
1 polymer ?
#
loop_
_entity_poly.entity_id
_entity_poly.type
_entity_poly.pdbx_seq_one_letter_code
_entity_poly.pdbx_strand_id
1 'polypeptide(L)'
;MLPDFDVFLLPAIRNVQLASGDIIKDSKEKHRLFNAIKNIPCVAKKAKWALDWIHERLVGFACVEGIFFSGSFCAIFWLKKRGMMPGLTFSNELISRDEGLHCDFACLLYSLLRKQLTEEMVRSIVHEAV
;
A
#
# COMPACT_ATOMS: atom_id res chain seq x y z
N MET A 1 -17.28 6.85 12.87
CA MET A 1 -17.21 6.47 11.44
C MET A 1 -15.87 7.00 10.92
N LEU A 2 -14.96 6.12 10.46
CA LEU A 2 -13.49 6.30 10.29
C LEU A 2 -12.54 5.81 11.42
N PRO A 3 -12.71 4.61 12.03
CA PRO A 3 -11.59 3.90 12.67
C PRO A 3 -10.88 2.90 11.76
N ASP A 4 -11.50 2.46 10.64
CA ASP A 4 -10.97 1.34 9.83
C ASP A 4 -9.99 1.77 8.72
N PHE A 5 -9.82 3.06 8.49
CA PHE A 5 -8.97 3.58 7.40
C PHE A 5 -7.47 3.48 7.71
N ASP A 6 -7.11 3.54 8.99
CA ASP A 6 -5.72 3.46 9.43
C ASP A 6 -5.10 2.08 9.13
N VAL A 7 -5.91 1.02 9.09
CA VAL A 7 -5.43 -0.34 8.78
C VAL A 7 -4.95 -0.46 7.34
N PHE A 8 -5.62 0.18 6.37
CA PHE A 8 -5.27 0.10 4.94
C PHE A 8 -4.19 1.10 4.51
N LEU A 9 -3.99 2.16 5.30
CA LEU A 9 -2.94 3.14 5.07
C LEU A 9 -1.65 2.83 5.84
N LEU A 10 -1.68 1.86 6.75
CA LEU A 10 -0.54 1.50 7.59
C LEU A 10 0.75 1.21 6.78
N PRO A 11 0.72 0.57 5.59
CA PRO A 11 1.93 0.36 4.79
C PRO A 11 2.47 1.66 4.15
N ALA A 12 1.59 2.50 3.61
CA ALA A 12 1.96 3.81 3.04
C ALA A 12 2.51 4.74 4.12
N ILE A 13 1.79 4.82 5.24
CA ILE A 13 2.12 5.65 6.39
C ILE A 13 3.36 5.09 7.09
N ARG A 14 3.54 3.77 7.26
CA ARG A 14 4.78 3.19 7.84
C ARG A 14 6.01 3.54 7.03
N ASN A 15 5.97 3.40 5.71
CA ASN A 15 7.10 3.76 4.85
C ASN A 15 7.45 5.25 4.97
N VAL A 16 6.43 6.12 5.03
CA VAL A 16 6.63 7.56 5.25
C VAL A 16 7.12 7.84 6.67
N GLN A 17 6.57 7.22 7.71
CA GLN A 17 6.91 7.45 9.11
C GLN A 17 8.33 7.02 9.45
N LEU A 18 8.77 5.87 8.92
CA LEU A 18 10.13 5.36 9.07
C LEU A 18 11.15 6.25 8.36
N ALA A 19 10.81 6.80 7.19
CA ALA A 19 11.66 7.78 6.52
C ALA A 19 11.67 9.14 7.23
N SER A 20 10.55 9.58 7.81
CA SER A 20 10.34 10.96 8.25
C SER A 20 11.04 11.33 9.56
N GLY A 21 11.41 10.36 10.41
CA GLY A 21 12.07 10.65 11.68
C GLY A 21 13.42 11.35 11.49
N ASP A 22 14.27 10.72 10.68
CA ASP A 22 15.67 11.10 10.51
C ASP A 22 15.97 11.83 9.19
N ILE A 23 15.18 11.58 8.13
CA ILE A 23 15.46 12.11 6.78
C ILE A 23 14.81 13.48 6.58
N ILE A 24 13.61 13.68 7.11
CA ILE A 24 12.86 14.93 6.96
C ILE A 24 12.99 15.70 8.26
N LYS A 25 13.63 16.88 8.22
CA LYS A 25 13.82 17.72 9.43
C LYS A 25 12.82 18.86 9.51
N ASP A 26 12.33 19.33 8.37
CA ASP A 26 11.34 20.41 8.33
C ASP A 26 9.96 19.93 8.79
N SER A 27 9.46 20.58 9.84
CA SER A 27 8.14 20.29 10.42
C SER A 27 7.00 20.57 9.45
N LYS A 28 7.13 21.60 8.60
CA LYS A 28 6.11 21.92 7.59
C LYS A 28 6.02 20.82 6.54
N GLU A 29 7.16 20.36 6.05
CA GLU A 29 7.22 19.26 5.10
C GLU A 29 6.70 17.94 5.70
N LYS A 30 7.05 17.62 6.96
CA LYS A 30 6.43 16.49 7.68
C LYS A 30 4.91 16.60 7.68
N HIS A 31 4.37 17.75 8.08
CA HIS A 31 2.94 17.96 8.14
C HIS A 31 2.26 17.81 6.76
N ARG A 32 2.91 18.31 5.70
CA ARG A 32 2.42 18.16 4.32
C ARG A 32 2.30 16.68 3.93
N LEU A 33 3.31 15.88 4.23
CA LEU A 33 3.38 14.45 3.91
C LEU A 33 2.45 13.59 4.78
N PHE A 34 2.29 13.92 6.06
CA PHE A 34 1.28 13.27 6.91
C PHE A 34 -0.15 13.49 6.39
N ASN A 35 -0.39 14.62 5.73
CA ASN A 35 -1.66 14.94 5.09
C ASN A 35 -1.66 14.64 3.58
N ALA A 36 -0.84 13.68 3.12
CA ALA A 36 -0.68 13.37 1.70
C ALA A 36 -2.00 13.03 0.99
N ILE A 37 -2.98 12.42 1.65
CA ILE A 37 -4.30 12.14 1.06
C ILE A 37 -5.01 13.43 0.63
N LYS A 38 -4.82 14.53 1.36
CA LYS A 38 -5.43 15.84 1.04
C LYS A 38 -4.56 16.63 0.06
N ASN A 39 -3.25 16.48 0.15
CA ASN A 39 -2.28 17.36 -0.49
C ASN A 39 -1.64 16.77 -1.76
N ILE A 40 -1.70 15.45 -1.96
CA ILE A 40 -1.03 14.74 -3.05
C ILE A 40 -2.10 14.00 -3.89
N PRO A 41 -2.41 14.48 -5.10
CA PRO A 41 -3.51 13.93 -5.91
C PRO A 41 -3.42 12.43 -6.19
N CYS A 42 -2.22 11.87 -6.38
CA CYS A 42 -2.07 10.43 -6.63
C CYS A 42 -2.38 9.59 -5.38
N VAL A 43 -2.08 10.09 -4.19
CA VAL A 43 -2.42 9.43 -2.91
C VAL A 43 -3.93 9.53 -2.68
N ALA A 44 -4.54 10.68 -2.96
CA ALA A 44 -6.00 10.87 -2.90
C ALA A 44 -6.74 9.88 -3.81
N LYS A 45 -6.26 9.69 -5.05
CA LYS A 45 -6.85 8.74 -6.01
C LYS A 45 -6.78 7.31 -5.51
N LYS A 46 -5.62 6.87 -4.98
CA LYS A 46 -5.47 5.53 -4.39
C LYS A 46 -6.38 5.33 -3.17
N ALA A 47 -6.48 6.33 -2.30
CA ALA A 47 -7.37 6.28 -1.13
C ALA A 47 -8.85 6.20 -1.54
N LYS A 48 -9.25 6.93 -2.58
CA LYS A 48 -10.60 6.83 -3.14
C LYS A 48 -10.87 5.46 -3.74
N TRP A 49 -9.94 4.92 -4.52
CA TRP A 49 -10.07 3.57 -5.08
C TRP A 49 -10.25 2.52 -3.97
N ALA A 50 -9.44 2.58 -2.91
CA ALA A 50 -9.57 1.67 -1.77
C ALA A 50 -10.93 1.77 -1.07
N LEU A 51 -11.52 2.97 -1.02
CA LEU A 51 -12.88 3.19 -0.53
C LEU A 51 -13.95 2.57 -1.44
N ASP A 52 -13.83 2.78 -2.74
CA ASP A 52 -14.81 2.30 -3.72
C ASP A 52 -14.91 0.76 -3.68
N TRP A 53 -13.79 0.07 -3.36
CA TRP A 53 -13.71 -1.39 -3.28
C TRP A 53 -13.83 -1.97 -1.86
N ILE A 54 -14.16 -1.15 -0.85
CA ILE A 54 -14.31 -1.61 0.54
C ILE A 54 -15.44 -2.65 0.73
N HIS A 55 -16.37 -2.73 -0.21
CA HIS A 55 -17.45 -3.72 -0.20
C HIS A 55 -17.01 -5.08 -0.74
N GLU A 56 -16.08 -5.13 -1.70
CA GLU A 56 -15.53 -6.34 -2.33
C GLU A 56 -14.18 -6.72 -1.70
N ARG A 57 -14.25 -6.95 -0.39
CA ARG A 57 -13.17 -6.78 0.59
C ARG A 57 -11.86 -7.51 0.28
N LEU A 58 -11.90 -8.74 -0.22
CA LEU A 58 -10.67 -9.55 -0.32
C LEU A 58 -9.85 -9.24 -1.58
N VAL A 59 -10.50 -9.05 -2.73
CA VAL A 59 -9.79 -8.71 -3.98
C VAL A 59 -9.26 -7.29 -3.92
N GLY A 60 -10.09 -6.34 -3.44
CA GLY A 60 -9.66 -4.96 -3.21
C GLY A 60 -8.47 -4.88 -2.25
N PHE A 61 -8.53 -5.60 -1.12
CA PHE A 61 -7.43 -5.67 -0.16
C PHE A 61 -6.16 -6.28 -0.76
N ALA A 62 -6.26 -7.39 -1.50
CA ALA A 62 -5.11 -7.99 -2.18
C ALA A 62 -4.45 -7.01 -3.16
N CYS A 63 -5.22 -6.18 -3.85
CA CYS A 63 -4.68 -5.13 -4.73
C CYS A 63 -3.97 -4.01 -3.96
N VAL A 64 -4.51 -3.60 -2.80
CA VAL A 64 -3.86 -2.61 -1.94
C VAL A 64 -2.51 -3.13 -1.44
N GLU A 65 -2.46 -4.35 -0.90
CA GLU A 65 -1.22 -4.91 -0.33
C GLU A 65 -0.22 -5.32 -1.42
N GLY A 66 -0.69 -5.91 -2.51
CA GLY A 66 0.16 -6.48 -3.56
C GLY A 66 0.51 -5.52 -4.71
N ILE A 67 -0.43 -4.70 -5.19
CA ILE A 67 -0.26 -3.89 -6.41
C ILE A 67 0.13 -2.45 -6.06
N PHE A 68 -0.60 -1.77 -5.17
CA PHE A 68 -0.44 -0.34 -4.92
C PHE A 68 0.95 0.06 -4.41
N PHE A 69 1.65 -0.83 -3.71
CA PHE A 69 2.99 -0.58 -3.16
C PHE A 69 4.13 -1.20 -3.97
N SER A 70 3.83 -2.09 -4.93
CA SER A 70 4.84 -2.81 -5.73
C SER A 70 5.86 -1.88 -6.39
N GLY A 71 5.41 -0.77 -6.98
CA GLY A 71 6.28 0.21 -7.61
C GLY A 71 7.23 0.91 -6.62
N SER A 72 6.73 1.28 -5.44
CA SER A 72 7.54 1.90 -4.38
C SER A 72 8.58 0.91 -3.83
N PHE A 73 8.18 -0.35 -3.59
CA PHE A 73 9.10 -1.40 -3.17
C PHE A 73 10.20 -1.63 -4.21
N CYS A 74 9.85 -1.70 -5.49
CA CYS A 74 10.81 -1.83 -6.59
C CYS A 74 11.80 -0.66 -6.64
N ALA A 75 11.31 0.58 -6.53
CA ALA A 75 12.16 1.78 -6.53
C ALA A 75 13.16 1.80 -5.35
N ILE A 76 12.75 1.35 -4.16
CA ILE A 76 13.64 1.26 -3.00
C ILE A 76 14.63 0.09 -3.14
N PHE A 77 14.20 -1.05 -3.69
CA PHE A 77 15.11 -2.15 -4.04
C PHE A 77 16.16 -1.72 -5.07
N TRP A 78 15.82 -0.84 -6.00
CA TRP A 78 16.79 -0.25 -6.93
C TRP A 78 17.87 0.57 -6.19
N LEU A 79 17.51 1.31 -5.13
CA LEU A 79 18.48 2.00 -4.27
C LEU A 79 19.40 1.00 -3.54
N LYS A 80 18.85 -0.13 -3.07
CA LYS A 80 19.64 -1.23 -2.47
C LYS A 80 20.70 -1.73 -3.44
N LYS A 81 20.34 -1.96 -4.72
CA LYS A 81 21.28 -2.43 -5.74
C LYS A 81 22.46 -1.48 -5.94
N ARG A 82 22.29 -0.19 -5.61
CA ARG A 82 23.33 0.84 -5.65
C ARG A 82 24.08 1.04 -4.34
N GLY A 83 23.76 0.26 -3.30
CA GLY A 83 24.37 0.39 -1.97
C GLY A 83 23.97 1.67 -1.23
N MET A 84 22.80 2.25 -1.53
CA MET A 84 22.33 3.50 -0.93
C MET A 84 21.27 3.26 0.15
N MET A 85 21.24 4.13 1.17
CA MET A 85 20.21 4.17 2.22
C MET A 85 19.96 2.82 2.94
N PRO A 86 20.98 2.21 3.57
CA PRO A 86 20.92 0.85 4.09
C PRO A 86 19.78 0.63 5.11
N GLY A 87 19.48 1.64 5.94
CA GLY A 87 18.35 1.58 6.86
C GLY A 87 17.00 1.49 6.15
N LEU A 88 16.77 2.36 5.16
CA LEU A 88 15.55 2.36 4.35
C LEU A 88 15.38 1.05 3.58
N THR A 89 16.45 0.56 2.96
CA THR A 89 16.39 -0.65 2.14
C THR A 89 16.16 -1.91 2.98
N PHE A 90 16.76 -1.97 4.18
CA PHE A 90 16.51 -3.06 5.12
C PHE A 90 15.07 -3.06 5.62
N SER A 91 14.53 -1.90 6.03
CA SER A 91 13.12 -1.79 6.40
C SER A 91 12.18 -2.18 5.25
N ASN A 92 12.51 -1.76 4.01
CA ASN A 92 11.74 -2.10 2.83
C ASN A 92 11.68 -3.62 2.58
N GLU A 93 12.76 -4.36 2.82
CA GLU A 93 12.75 -5.83 2.72
C GLU A 93 11.79 -6.48 3.71
N LEU A 94 11.79 -6.00 4.96
CA LEU A 94 10.90 -6.53 5.98
C LEU A 94 9.42 -6.22 5.66
N ILE A 95 9.14 -4.98 5.26
CA ILE A 95 7.78 -4.54 4.94
C ILE A 95 7.28 -5.27 3.70
N SER A 96 8.03 -5.27 2.60
CA SER A 96 7.61 -5.95 1.36
C SER A 96 7.40 -7.46 1.53
N ARG A 97 8.16 -8.12 2.42
CA ARG A 97 7.90 -9.50 2.81
C ARG A 97 6.55 -9.64 3.51
N ASP A 98 6.28 -8.77 4.49
CA ASP A 98 5.04 -8.83 5.27
C ASP A 98 3.82 -8.53 4.38
N GLU A 99 3.90 -7.55 3.47
CA GLU A 99 2.80 -7.26 2.54
C GLU A 99 2.59 -8.37 1.50
N GLY A 100 3.67 -9.06 1.09
CA GLY A 100 3.55 -10.28 0.28
C GLY A 100 2.75 -11.36 0.99
N LEU A 101 3.00 -11.59 2.28
CA LEU A 101 2.24 -12.53 3.09
C LEU A 101 0.77 -12.11 3.27
N HIS A 102 0.50 -10.81 3.44
CA HIS A 102 -0.88 -10.30 3.51
C HIS A 102 -1.64 -10.54 2.20
N CYS A 103 -1.01 -10.26 1.06
CA CYS A 103 -1.57 -10.50 -0.27
C CYS A 103 -1.84 -11.99 -0.50
N ASP A 104 -0.86 -12.87 -0.22
CA ASP A 104 -1.02 -14.32 -0.35
C ASP A 104 -2.15 -14.85 0.53
N PHE A 105 -2.24 -14.36 1.76
CA PHE A 105 -3.32 -14.71 2.68
C PHE A 105 -4.69 -14.26 2.17
N ALA A 106 -4.79 -13.06 1.62
CA ALA A 106 -6.03 -12.56 1.02
C ALA A 106 -6.48 -13.43 -0.17
N CYS A 107 -5.54 -13.80 -1.05
CA CYS A 107 -5.76 -14.72 -2.17
C CYS A 107 -6.22 -16.10 -1.69
N LEU A 108 -5.57 -16.63 -0.64
CA LEU A 108 -5.97 -17.91 -0.05
C LEU A 108 -7.38 -17.84 0.53
N LEU A 109 -7.70 -16.83 1.33
CA LEU A 109 -9.05 -16.63 1.86
C LEU A 109 -10.09 -16.51 0.74
N TYR A 110 -9.77 -15.79 -0.33
CA TYR A 110 -10.65 -15.65 -1.49
C TYR A 110 -10.91 -17.00 -2.17
N SER A 111 -9.88 -17.85 -2.30
CA SER A 111 -10.00 -19.20 -2.88
C SER A 111 -10.94 -20.12 -2.07
N LEU A 112 -11.08 -19.87 -0.76
CA LEU A 112 -11.92 -20.64 0.15
C LEU A 112 -13.37 -20.13 0.20
N LEU A 113 -13.70 -19.02 -0.48
CA LEU A 113 -15.06 -18.49 -0.52
C LEU A 113 -15.97 -19.39 -1.36
N ARG A 114 -17.16 -19.68 -0.83
CA ARG A 114 -18.20 -20.41 -1.56
C ARG A 114 -18.81 -19.59 -2.70
N LYS A 115 -18.87 -18.26 -2.54
CA LYS A 115 -19.38 -17.33 -3.55
C LYS A 115 -18.30 -16.31 -3.85
N GLN A 116 -17.65 -16.49 -4.99
CA GLN A 116 -16.64 -15.60 -5.53
C GLN A 116 -17.28 -14.58 -6.48
N LEU A 117 -16.53 -13.53 -6.80
CA LEU A 117 -16.90 -12.58 -7.84
C LEU A 117 -16.76 -13.24 -9.21
N THR A 118 -17.42 -12.68 -10.22
CA THR A 118 -17.17 -13.13 -11.59
C THR A 118 -15.76 -12.74 -12.01
N GLU A 119 -15.19 -13.49 -12.95
CA GLU A 119 -13.85 -13.26 -13.45
C GLU A 119 -13.71 -11.85 -14.07
N GLU A 120 -14.76 -11.36 -14.71
CA GLU A 120 -14.82 -10.01 -15.28
C GLU A 120 -14.71 -8.93 -14.20
N MET A 121 -15.41 -9.10 -13.07
CA MET A 121 -15.32 -8.17 -11.94
C MET A 121 -13.90 -8.17 -11.34
N VAL A 122 -13.32 -9.36 -11.12
CA VAL A 122 -11.94 -9.46 -10.60
C VAL A 122 -10.95 -8.79 -11.54
N ARG A 123 -11.05 -9.03 -12.85
CA ARG A 123 -10.22 -8.37 -13.85
C ARG A 123 -10.40 -6.85 -13.84
N SER A 124 -11.63 -6.36 -13.71
CA SER A 124 -11.91 -4.91 -13.64
C SER A 124 -11.21 -4.29 -12.42
N ILE A 125 -11.36 -4.90 -11.24
CA ILE A 125 -10.73 -4.43 -9.99
C ILE A 125 -9.21 -4.37 -10.16
N VAL A 126 -8.61 -5.47 -10.63
CA VAL A 126 -7.15 -5.55 -10.81
C VAL A 126 -6.67 -4.55 -11.86
N HIS A 127 -7.40 -4.37 -12.97
CA HIS A 127 -7.04 -3.43 -14.02
C HIS A 127 -7.10 -1.97 -13.57
N GLU A 128 -8.06 -1.60 -12.73
CA GLU A 128 -8.11 -0.25 -12.13
C GLU A 128 -6.98 -0.01 -11.13
N ALA A 129 -6.42 -1.07 -10.55
CA ALA A 129 -5.38 -0.97 -9.54
C ALA A 129 -3.96 -0.77 -10.11
N VAL A 130 -3.75 -1.05 -11.40
CA VAL A 130 -2.47 -0.95 -12.14
C VAL A 130 -2.33 0.44 -12.74
#